data_AF-A0A9W6TJ18-F1
#
_entry.id   AF-A0A9W6TJ18-F1
#
_cell.length_a   1.000
_cell.length_b   1.000
_cell.length_c   1.000
_cell.angle_alpha   90.00
_cell.angle_beta   90.00
_cell.angle_gamma   90.00
#
_symmetry.space_group_name_H-M   'P 1'
#
loop_
_entity.id
_entity.type
_entity.pdbx_description
1 polymer ?
#
loop_
_entity_poly.entity_id
_entity_poly.type
_entity_poly.pdbx_seq_one_letter_code
_entity_poly.pdbx_strand_id
1 'polypeptide(L)'
;MTKQIMEGERETKRVKLVHNAGINANSAPMQRRLRKMSEEFQPSSFCFLVQARLLCVGMAVVYRVSLSLTITNTCISTSGPTTPRGGHTTQSSWVIAMSQTKLRGFYSQVDTILHHPTVIQHLTPADIQQQQDQDVVVEWKPFEVFLRILSEVFQRYEHLQYAAFSIQADANTMNTGKVELEGFLSDCWRALEVIVPALVVEPYLPAPLGREVLCIYLLMRDFLSLPESVLDANCTYANVILSLEDVEDLLLTHSEHSCSICLEPLVSGDTKGLELPESGNSSGESSHDGSSGGSSSNSDTEDAAPPNVDSSAGNFSVKLPCAHVYHENCIMSWLRHNPSCPECRAAVGASM
;
A
#
# COMPACT_ATOMS: atom_id res chain seq x y z
N MET A 1 8.84 -25.36 36.59
CA MET A 1 7.61 -24.56 36.30
C MET A 1 7.94 -23.07 36.31
N THR A 2 8.90 -22.62 35.49
CA THR A 2 9.33 -21.20 35.44
C THR A 2 10.14 -20.91 34.17
N LYS A 3 9.63 -21.37 33.01
CA LYS A 3 10.18 -21.02 31.69
C LYS A 3 9.13 -20.49 30.70
N GLN A 4 7.84 -20.52 31.06
CA GLN A 4 6.73 -20.06 30.21
C GLN A 4 6.30 -18.61 30.47
N ILE A 5 6.88 -17.91 31.44
CA ILE A 5 6.47 -16.54 31.79
C ILE A 5 7.35 -15.47 31.11
N MET A 6 8.48 -15.84 30.49
CA MET A 6 9.36 -14.90 29.79
C MET A 6 9.22 -14.85 28.27
N GLU A 7 8.38 -15.71 27.67
CA GLU A 7 8.07 -15.63 26.21
C GLU A 7 6.88 -14.70 25.92
N GLY A 8 6.09 -14.31 26.93
CA GLY A 8 5.00 -13.35 26.78
C GLY A 8 5.42 -11.87 26.80
N GLU A 9 6.61 -11.55 27.31
CA GLU A 9 7.13 -10.15 27.33
C GLU A 9 7.95 -9.79 26.09
N ARG A 10 8.22 -10.76 25.21
CA ARG A 10 8.76 -10.51 23.86
C ARG A 10 7.66 -10.38 22.82
N GLU A 11 6.42 -10.21 23.29
CA GLU A 11 5.38 -9.53 22.54
C GLU A 11 5.96 -8.17 22.17
N THR A 12 6.35 -8.07 20.90
CA THR A 12 6.48 -6.86 20.09
C THR A 12 6.18 -5.61 20.90
N LYS A 13 7.07 -4.61 20.88
CA LYS A 13 6.65 -3.21 20.93
C LYS A 13 5.68 -3.00 19.76
N ARG A 14 4.47 -3.48 19.95
CA ARG A 14 3.38 -3.50 19.01
C ARG A 14 3.09 -2.03 18.92
N VAL A 15 3.38 -1.46 17.75
CA VAL A 15 2.73 -0.25 17.33
C VAL A 15 1.26 -0.47 17.67
N LYS A 16 0.77 0.24 18.69
CA LYS A 16 -0.61 0.10 19.16
C LYS A 16 -1.46 0.63 18.02
N LEU A 17 -1.86 -0.26 17.12
CA LEU A 17 -3.01 -0.05 16.25
C LEU A 17 -4.15 0.23 17.22
N VAL A 18 -4.70 1.44 17.14
CA VAL A 18 -5.72 1.90 18.07
C VAL A 18 -6.87 0.92 17.96
N HIS A 19 -7.07 0.09 18.99
CA HIS A 19 -8.23 -0.76 19.11
C HIS A 19 -9.42 0.16 19.42
N ASN A 20 -10.03 0.70 18.37
CA ASN A 20 -11.31 1.37 18.53
C ASN A 20 -12.38 0.28 18.38
N ALA A 21 -13.03 -0.08 19.49
CA ALA A 21 -13.97 -1.20 19.59
C ALA A 21 -15.23 -1.07 18.71
N GLY A 22 -15.35 0.00 17.91
CA GLY A 22 -16.45 0.25 16.96
C GLY A 22 -16.09 0.06 15.48
N ILE A 23 -14.85 -0.33 15.14
CA ILE A 23 -14.41 -0.46 13.74
C ILE A 23 -14.92 -1.80 13.17
N ASN A 24 -16.06 -1.76 12.46
CA ASN A 24 -16.57 -2.92 11.71
C ASN A 24 -15.68 -3.17 10.49
N ALA A 25 -14.63 -3.97 10.69
CA ALA A 25 -13.66 -4.48 9.71
C ALA A 25 -14.26 -4.92 8.35
N ASN A 26 -15.52 -5.35 8.34
CA ASN A 26 -16.21 -5.87 7.16
C ASN A 26 -17.07 -4.81 6.45
N SER A 27 -17.03 -3.54 6.86
CA SER A 27 -17.80 -2.49 6.18
C SER A 27 -17.18 -2.16 4.82
N ALA A 28 -18.00 -2.08 3.78
CA ALA A 28 -17.56 -1.70 2.43
C ALA A 28 -16.75 -0.38 2.39
N PRO A 29 -17.09 0.66 3.17
CA PRO A 29 -16.29 1.89 3.26
C PRO A 29 -14.86 1.67 3.73
N MET A 30 -14.68 0.79 4.71
CA MET A 30 -13.37 0.54 5.30
C MET A 30 -12.49 -0.24 4.33
N GLN A 31 -13.02 -1.30 3.71
CA GLN A 31 -12.29 -2.07 2.71
C GLN A 31 -11.88 -1.19 1.51
N ARG A 32 -12.76 -0.29 1.07
CA ARG A 32 -12.47 0.71 0.03
C ARG A 32 -11.28 1.60 0.40
N ARG A 33 -11.29 2.17 1.60
CA ARG A 33 -10.22 3.08 2.05
C ARG A 33 -8.90 2.36 2.29
N LEU A 34 -8.92 1.14 2.82
CA LEU A 34 -7.72 0.33 3.01
C LEU A 34 -7.08 -0.05 1.67
N ARG A 35 -7.91 -0.39 0.67
CA ARG A 35 -7.44 -0.60 -0.70
C ARG A 35 -6.79 0.65 -1.26
N LYS A 36 -7.46 1.80 -1.20
CA LYS A 36 -6.91 3.10 -1.65
C LYS A 36 -5.60 3.45 -0.95
N MET A 37 -5.51 3.22 0.37
CA MET A 37 -4.28 3.41 1.14
C MET A 37 -3.13 2.55 0.61
N SER A 38 -3.41 1.29 0.26
CA SER A 38 -2.41 0.34 -0.21
C SER A 38 -1.99 0.55 -1.67
N GLU A 39 -2.90 0.96 -2.54
CA GLU A 39 -2.68 0.98 -3.99
C GLU A 39 -2.40 2.39 -4.53
N GLU A 40 -3.09 3.41 -4.01
CA GLU A 40 -3.05 4.78 -4.54
C GLU A 40 -2.29 5.74 -3.62
N PHE A 41 -2.43 5.57 -2.30
CA PHE A 41 -1.97 6.52 -1.29
C PHE A 41 -0.93 5.94 -0.32
N GLN A 42 0.04 5.16 -0.82
CA GLN A 42 1.06 4.53 0.04
C GLN A 42 1.83 5.56 0.89
N PRO A 43 1.84 5.46 2.23
CA PRO A 43 2.38 6.52 3.09
C PRO A 43 3.91 6.64 3.01
N SER A 44 4.58 5.53 2.72
CA SER A 44 6.03 5.44 2.57
C SER A 44 6.39 4.83 1.23
N SER A 45 7.43 5.36 0.59
CA SER A 45 8.14 4.64 -0.47
C SER A 45 9.46 4.09 0.06
N PHE A 46 9.86 2.94 -0.46
CA PHE A 46 11.05 2.23 0.02
C PHE A 46 12.11 2.17 -1.08
N CYS A 47 13.38 2.31 -0.68
CA CYS A 47 14.52 1.97 -1.50
C CYS A 47 15.40 1.02 -0.70
N PHE A 48 15.55 -0.22 -1.19
CA PHE A 48 16.31 -1.27 -0.53
C PHE A 48 17.51 -1.67 -1.39
N LEU A 49 18.70 -1.60 -0.80
CA LEU A 49 19.97 -1.88 -1.45
C LEU A 49 20.68 -3.01 -0.72
N VAL A 50 21.13 -4.00 -1.49
CA VAL A 50 21.83 -5.18 -1.00
C VAL A 50 23.23 -5.21 -1.59
N GLN A 51 24.24 -5.36 -0.73
CA GLN A 51 25.62 -5.56 -1.16
C GLN A 51 26.28 -6.69 -0.36
N ALA A 52 26.53 -7.81 -1.02
CA ALA A 52 27.19 -8.98 -0.48
C ALA A 52 28.71 -8.94 -0.74
N ARG A 53 29.48 -9.38 0.26
CA ARG A 53 30.90 -9.67 0.13
C ARG A 53 31.16 -11.08 0.61
N LEU A 54 31.83 -11.86 -0.23
CA LEU A 54 32.15 -13.24 0.06
C LEU A 54 33.36 -13.32 1.00
N LEU A 55 33.28 -14.22 1.98
CA LEU A 55 34.32 -14.52 2.96
C LEU A 55 34.52 -16.03 3.02
N CYS A 56 35.73 -16.49 2.70
CA CYS A 56 36.12 -17.89 2.92
C CYS A 56 36.74 -18.01 4.31
N VAL A 57 36.08 -18.76 5.20
CA VAL A 57 36.54 -19.01 6.57
C VAL A 57 36.83 -20.50 6.70
N GLY A 58 38.09 -20.89 6.50
CA GLY A 58 38.50 -22.30 6.44
C GLY A 58 37.79 -23.01 5.28
N MET A 59 37.01 -24.05 5.60
CA MET A 59 36.21 -24.81 4.63
C MET A 59 34.76 -24.33 4.56
N ALA A 60 34.48 -23.07 4.92
CA ALA A 60 33.13 -22.51 4.85
C ALA A 60 33.12 -21.23 4.02
N VAL A 61 32.10 -21.08 3.19
CA VAL A 61 31.76 -19.83 2.53
C VAL A 61 30.70 -19.10 3.36
N VAL A 62 30.94 -17.84 3.68
CA VAL A 62 30.00 -16.97 4.40
C VAL A 62 29.95 -15.64 3.68
N TYR A 63 28.77 -15.03 3.60
CA TYR A 63 28.63 -13.68 3.05
C TYR A 63 28.46 -12.66 4.17
N ARG A 64 29.22 -11.58 4.09
CA ARG A 64 28.92 -10.34 4.79
C ARG A 64 28.02 -9.50 3.90
N VAL A 65 26.75 -9.38 4.27
CA VAL A 65 25.75 -8.64 3.48
C VAL A 65 25.49 -7.31 4.15
N SER A 66 25.69 -6.22 3.42
CA SER A 66 25.32 -4.88 3.84
C SER A 66 23.95 -4.57 3.25
N LEU A 67 23.01 -4.21 4.12
CA LEU A 67 21.64 -3.86 3.76
C LEU A 67 21.45 -2.37 4.04
N SER A 68 20.82 -1.66 3.12
CA SER A 68 20.42 -0.27 3.33
C SER A 68 18.98 -0.09 2.91
N LEU A 69 18.18 0.47 3.82
CA LEU A 69 16.79 0.79 3.61
C LEU A 69 16.60 2.29 3.79
N THR A 70 16.13 2.95 2.74
CA THR A 70 15.66 4.34 2.80
C THR A 70 14.15 4.33 2.73
N ILE A 71 13.50 4.82 3.78
CA ILE A 71 12.06 5.02 3.83
C ILE A 71 11.83 6.51 3.61
N THR A 72 11.20 6.85 2.49
CA THR A 72 10.79 8.23 2.21
C THR A 72 9.36 8.38 2.68
N ASN A 73 9.18 9.05 3.81
CA ASN A 73 7.86 9.45 4.24
C ASN A 73 7.49 10.74 3.53
N THR A 74 6.24 10.81 3.09
CA THR A 74 5.72 11.98 2.40
C THR A 74 5.43 13.16 3.35
N CYS A 75 5.81 13.11 4.62
CA CYS A 75 5.60 14.22 5.55
C CYS A 75 6.51 15.43 5.27
N ILE A 76 5.90 16.58 4.95
CA ILE A 76 6.53 17.91 5.05
C ILE A 76 6.08 18.51 6.39
N SER A 77 7.01 18.67 7.33
CA SER A 77 6.74 19.45 8.55
C SER A 77 6.61 20.93 8.17
N THR A 78 5.42 21.51 8.33
CA THR A 78 5.23 22.96 8.18
C THR A 78 5.74 23.68 9.43
N SER A 79 7.01 24.08 9.40
CA SER A 79 7.54 25.12 10.30
C SER A 79 8.44 26.10 9.55
N GLY A 80 7.88 27.26 9.20
CA GLY A 80 8.62 28.48 8.89
C GLY A 80 9.06 28.66 7.42
N PRO A 81 8.83 29.85 6.83
CA PRO A 81 9.31 30.15 5.49
C PRO A 81 10.77 30.55 5.58
N THR A 82 11.68 29.67 5.16
CA THR A 82 13.01 29.94 4.53
C THR A 82 13.90 28.70 4.63
N THR A 83 13.60 27.65 3.85
CA THR A 83 14.59 26.72 3.26
C THR A 83 13.84 25.62 2.48
N PRO A 84 14.30 25.20 1.28
CA PRO A 84 13.77 24.03 0.63
C PRO A 84 14.38 22.78 1.29
N ARG A 85 13.64 22.11 2.17
CA ARG A 85 13.94 20.77 2.71
C ARG A 85 12.60 20.04 2.81
N GLY A 86 12.29 19.06 1.98
CA GLY A 86 12.96 17.76 1.88
C GLY A 86 12.21 16.82 2.83
N GLY A 87 11.36 15.92 2.32
CA GLY A 87 10.57 14.99 3.15
C GLY A 87 11.44 14.23 4.15
N HIS A 88 10.88 13.82 5.29
CA HIS A 88 11.64 13.05 6.27
C HIS A 88 11.99 11.68 5.69
N THR A 89 13.21 11.57 5.18
CA THR A 89 13.83 10.32 4.78
C THR A 89 14.48 9.71 6.01
N THR A 90 14.03 8.51 6.38
CA THR A 90 14.73 7.71 7.38
C THR A 90 15.60 6.70 6.63
N GLN A 91 16.90 6.77 6.87
CA GLN A 91 17.87 5.85 6.26
C GLN A 91 18.44 4.97 7.35
N SER A 92 18.33 3.66 7.15
CA SER A 92 18.90 2.64 8.02
C SER A 92 19.86 1.77 7.21
N SER A 93 21.08 1.59 7.70
CA SER A 93 22.06 0.69 7.10
C SER A 93 22.62 -0.24 8.16
N TRP A 94 22.59 -1.55 7.89
CA TRP A 94 23.09 -2.57 8.81
C TRP A 94 23.76 -3.70 8.04
N VAL A 95 24.42 -4.59 8.78
CA VAL A 95 25.17 -5.70 8.20
C VAL A 95 24.72 -6.99 8.84
N ILE A 96 24.48 -7.99 8.02
CA ILE A 96 24.19 -9.36 8.46
C ILE A 96 25.26 -10.32 7.94
N ALA A 97 25.55 -11.34 8.74
CA ALA A 97 26.26 -12.52 8.25
C ALA A 97 25.24 -13.50 7.66
N MET A 98 25.55 -14.04 6.49
CA MET A 98 24.75 -15.04 5.80
C MET A 98 25.57 -16.31 5.60
N SER A 99 25.19 -17.36 6.31
CA SER A 99 25.76 -18.70 6.16
C SER A 99 24.80 -19.60 5.38
N GLN A 100 25.31 -20.71 4.85
CA GLN A 100 24.48 -21.73 4.20
C GLN A 100 23.38 -22.24 5.14
N THR A 101 23.71 -22.48 6.41
CA THR A 101 22.77 -22.96 7.43
C THR A 101 21.65 -21.96 7.69
N LYS A 102 21.96 -20.65 7.76
CA LYS A 102 20.95 -19.59 7.92
C LYS A 102 20.00 -19.56 6.73
N LEU A 103 20.53 -19.61 5.51
CA LEU A 103 19.71 -19.59 4.29
C LEU A 103 18.83 -20.83 4.17
N ARG A 104 19.37 -22.04 4.37
CA ARG A 104 18.59 -23.29 4.34
C ARG A 104 17.49 -23.32 5.39
N GLY A 105 17.79 -22.86 6.60
CA GLY A 105 16.81 -22.79 7.68
C GLY A 105 15.66 -21.83 7.34
N PHE A 106 15.95 -20.71 6.68
CA PHE A 106 14.93 -19.79 6.17
C PHE A 106 14.09 -20.45 5.06
N TYR A 107 14.73 -21.06 4.07
CA TYR A 107 14.03 -21.78 2.99
C TYR A 107 13.08 -22.82 3.56
N SER A 108 13.56 -23.70 4.43
CA SER A 108 12.75 -24.78 5.00
C SER A 108 11.51 -24.26 5.75
N GLN A 109 11.65 -23.19 6.54
CA GLN A 109 10.53 -22.64 7.32
C GLN A 109 9.47 -21.99 6.42
N VAL A 110 9.89 -21.17 5.45
CA VAL A 110 8.96 -20.50 4.54
C VAL A 110 8.31 -21.51 3.60
N ASP A 111 9.09 -22.46 3.08
CA ASP A 111 8.62 -23.52 2.18
C ASP A 111 7.55 -24.40 2.84
N THR A 112 7.70 -24.70 4.13
CA THR A 112 6.69 -25.43 4.93
C THR A 112 5.35 -24.69 4.95
N ILE A 113 5.37 -23.36 5.03
CA ILE A 113 4.16 -22.54 5.05
C ILE A 113 3.56 -22.44 3.64
N LEU A 114 4.38 -22.20 2.62
CA LEU A 114 3.93 -22.11 1.22
C LEU A 114 3.28 -23.42 0.73
N HIS A 115 3.78 -24.57 1.20
CA HIS A 115 3.22 -25.88 0.88
C HIS A 115 2.10 -26.33 1.83
N HIS A 116 1.66 -25.47 2.76
CA HIS A 116 0.55 -25.82 3.63
C HIS A 116 -0.74 -25.96 2.77
N PRO A 117 -1.57 -27.01 2.98
CA PRO A 117 -2.75 -27.27 2.14
C PRO A 117 -3.68 -26.08 1.98
N THR A 118 -3.88 -25.32 3.06
CA THR A 118 -4.67 -24.07 3.05
C THR A 118 -4.09 -23.04 2.10
N VAL A 119 -2.77 -22.84 2.10
CA VAL A 119 -2.09 -21.86 1.24
C VAL A 119 -2.19 -22.29 -0.22
N ILE A 120 -1.94 -23.57 -0.51
CA ILE A 120 -2.04 -24.12 -1.87
C ILE A 120 -3.45 -23.95 -2.44
N GLN A 121 -4.49 -24.24 -1.66
CA GLN A 121 -5.89 -24.08 -2.10
C GLN A 121 -6.20 -22.66 -2.55
N HIS A 122 -5.64 -21.66 -1.87
CA HIS A 122 -5.83 -20.25 -2.22
C HIS A 122 -4.91 -19.76 -3.36
N LEU A 123 -3.77 -20.40 -3.57
CA LEU A 123 -2.85 -20.07 -4.67
C LEU A 123 -3.23 -20.75 -5.99
N THR A 124 -4.05 -21.80 -5.95
CA THR A 124 -4.52 -22.47 -7.17
C THR A 124 -5.58 -21.60 -7.83
N PRO A 125 -5.45 -21.22 -9.12
CA PRO A 125 -6.51 -20.52 -9.82
C PRO A 125 -7.78 -21.36 -9.77
N ALA A 126 -8.89 -20.83 -9.26
CA ALA A 126 -10.18 -21.48 -9.43
C ALA A 126 -10.44 -21.58 -10.94
N ASP A 127 -10.75 -22.78 -11.44
CA ASP A 127 -11.03 -23.01 -12.85
C ASP A 127 -12.02 -21.97 -13.37
N ILE A 128 -11.58 -21.17 -14.33
CA ILE A 128 -12.40 -20.16 -15.01
C ILE A 128 -13.46 -20.93 -15.81
N GLN A 129 -14.65 -21.06 -15.23
CA GLN A 129 -15.83 -21.43 -15.98
C GLN A 129 -16.91 -20.38 -15.77
N GLN A 130 -17.06 -19.56 -16.81
CA GLN A 130 -18.15 -18.62 -17.09
C GLN A 130 -18.27 -17.39 -16.17
N GLN A 131 -17.74 -16.25 -16.63
CA GLN A 131 -18.53 -15.01 -16.55
C GLN A 131 -18.13 -14.03 -17.67
N GLN A 132 -19.01 -13.98 -18.67
CA GLN A 132 -19.13 -12.86 -19.60
C GLN A 132 -19.63 -11.64 -18.82
N ASP A 133 -18.96 -10.51 -19.03
CA ASP A 133 -19.57 -9.18 -19.16
C ASP A 133 -20.33 -8.60 -17.95
N GLN A 134 -19.72 -8.60 -16.76
CA GLN A 134 -20.07 -7.67 -15.68
C GLN A 134 -18.79 -7.05 -15.14
N ASP A 135 -18.80 -5.74 -14.87
CA ASP A 135 -17.74 -4.99 -14.19
C ASP A 135 -17.06 -5.85 -13.12
N VAL A 136 -15.89 -6.40 -13.47
CA VAL A 136 -15.14 -7.27 -12.56
C VAL A 136 -14.57 -6.35 -11.49
N VAL A 137 -15.29 -6.24 -10.37
CA VAL A 137 -14.74 -5.68 -9.14
C VAL A 137 -13.53 -6.53 -8.80
N VAL A 138 -12.34 -6.06 -9.16
CA VAL A 138 -11.08 -6.73 -8.84
C VAL A 138 -11.05 -6.89 -7.33
N GLU A 139 -11.14 -8.14 -6.88
CA GLU A 139 -11.14 -8.48 -5.46
C GLU A 139 -9.74 -8.16 -4.91
N TRP A 140 -9.66 -7.29 -3.90
CA TRP A 140 -8.38 -6.88 -3.33
C TRP A 140 -7.84 -7.98 -2.41
N LYS A 141 -6.83 -8.71 -2.89
CA LYS A 141 -6.26 -9.88 -2.20
C LYS A 141 -4.75 -9.73 -1.96
N PRO A 142 -4.33 -8.78 -1.12
CA PRO A 142 -2.90 -8.50 -0.90
C PRO A 142 -2.13 -9.72 -0.37
N PHE A 143 -2.78 -10.52 0.49
CA PHE A 143 -2.20 -11.75 1.05
C PHE A 143 -1.88 -12.81 -0.03
N GLU A 144 -2.79 -13.04 -0.98
CA GLU A 144 -2.57 -14.01 -2.06
C GLU A 144 -1.50 -13.52 -3.05
N VAL A 145 -1.49 -12.23 -3.37
CA VAL A 145 -0.46 -11.62 -4.23
C VAL A 145 0.92 -11.79 -3.60
N PHE A 146 1.06 -11.51 -2.31
CA PHE A 146 2.31 -11.69 -1.57
C PHE A 146 2.82 -13.13 -1.63
N LEU A 147 1.95 -14.10 -1.33
CA LEU A 147 2.32 -15.52 -1.31
C LEU A 147 2.73 -16.02 -2.70
N ARG A 148 2.07 -15.55 -3.75
CA ARG A 148 2.42 -15.88 -5.14
C ARG A 148 3.79 -15.31 -5.52
N ILE A 149 4.06 -14.03 -5.25
CA ILE A 149 5.36 -13.41 -5.49
C ILE A 149 6.46 -14.20 -4.76
N LEU A 150 6.23 -14.56 -3.49
CA LEU A 150 7.22 -15.28 -2.71
C LEU A 150 7.47 -16.70 -3.24
N SER A 151 6.42 -17.39 -3.68
CA SER A 151 6.53 -18.71 -4.32
C SER A 151 7.38 -18.64 -5.59
N GLU A 152 7.16 -17.64 -6.44
CA GLU A 152 7.97 -17.42 -7.64
C GLU A 152 9.44 -17.10 -7.31
N VAL A 153 9.70 -16.31 -6.27
CA VAL A 153 11.05 -16.01 -5.81
C VAL A 153 11.76 -17.29 -5.34
N PHE A 154 11.08 -18.12 -4.55
CA PHE A 154 11.67 -19.36 -4.04
C PHE A 154 11.95 -20.35 -5.17
N GLN A 155 11.08 -20.43 -6.17
CA GLN A 155 11.28 -21.24 -7.36
C GLN A 155 12.46 -20.72 -8.21
N ARG A 156 12.56 -19.40 -8.41
CA ARG A 156 13.64 -18.77 -9.18
C ARG A 156 15.02 -19.04 -8.57
N TYR A 157 15.11 -19.10 -7.25
CA TYR A 157 16.36 -19.25 -6.50
C TYR A 157 16.48 -20.61 -5.79
N GLU A 158 15.83 -21.67 -6.27
CA GLU A 158 15.77 -22.98 -5.61
C GLU A 158 17.16 -23.56 -5.26
N HIS A 159 18.11 -23.40 -6.18
CA HIS A 159 19.47 -23.96 -6.04
C HIS A 159 20.45 -23.04 -5.31
N LEU A 160 20.05 -21.80 -4.99
CA LEU A 160 20.91 -20.78 -4.37
C LEU A 160 21.55 -21.28 -3.06
N GLN A 161 20.76 -21.98 -2.25
CA GLN A 161 21.18 -22.52 -0.94
C GLN A 161 22.30 -23.57 -1.02
N TYR A 162 22.61 -24.08 -2.22
CA TYR A 162 23.72 -25.00 -2.48
C TYR A 162 24.82 -24.32 -3.29
N ALA A 163 24.44 -23.63 -4.38
CA ALA A 163 25.38 -23.06 -5.34
C ALA A 163 26.23 -21.93 -4.76
N ALA A 164 25.62 -20.97 -4.06
CA ALA A 164 26.33 -19.79 -3.54
C ALA A 164 27.34 -20.11 -2.44
N PHE A 165 27.24 -21.29 -1.80
CA PHE A 165 28.07 -21.64 -0.64
C PHE A 165 29.10 -22.74 -0.96
N SER A 166 29.33 -23.04 -2.23
CA SER A 166 30.29 -24.07 -2.65
C SER A 166 31.74 -23.66 -2.40
N ILE A 167 32.51 -24.53 -1.74
CA ILE A 167 33.89 -24.26 -1.28
C ILE A 167 34.93 -24.39 -2.41
N GLN A 168 34.63 -25.19 -3.44
CA GLN A 168 35.53 -25.49 -4.56
C GLN A 168 35.11 -24.80 -5.87
N ALA A 169 34.44 -23.66 -5.77
CA ALA A 169 33.99 -22.89 -6.92
C ALA A 169 35.12 -21.99 -7.47
N ASP A 170 35.17 -21.80 -8.79
CA ASP A 170 36.02 -20.78 -9.39
C ASP A 170 35.43 -19.37 -9.17
N ALA A 171 36.23 -18.34 -9.46
CA ALA A 171 35.86 -16.95 -9.21
C ALA A 171 34.57 -16.52 -9.92
N ASN A 172 34.26 -17.08 -11.11
CA ASN A 172 33.04 -16.75 -11.83
C ASN A 172 31.83 -17.35 -11.13
N THR A 173 31.86 -18.65 -10.78
CA THR A 173 30.79 -19.30 -10.01
C THR A 173 30.54 -18.62 -8.66
N MET A 174 31.61 -18.22 -7.96
CA MET A 174 31.50 -17.48 -6.70
C MET A 174 30.83 -16.10 -6.89
N ASN A 175 31.16 -15.39 -7.97
CA ASN A 175 30.54 -14.12 -8.30
C ASN A 175 29.06 -14.29 -8.73
N THR A 176 28.73 -15.33 -9.49
CA THR A 176 27.34 -15.67 -9.82
C THR A 176 26.53 -15.91 -8.55
N GLY A 177 27.02 -16.77 -7.64
CA GLY A 177 26.33 -17.03 -6.37
C GLY A 177 26.17 -15.78 -5.49
N LYS A 178 27.14 -14.87 -5.54
CA LYS A 178 27.04 -13.55 -4.89
C LYS A 178 25.89 -12.72 -5.49
N VAL A 179 25.84 -12.59 -6.82
CA VAL A 179 24.82 -11.80 -7.52
C VAL A 179 23.43 -12.40 -7.33
N GLU A 180 23.29 -13.73 -7.39
CA GLU A 180 22.03 -14.41 -7.12
C GLU A 180 21.57 -14.20 -5.68
N LEU A 181 22.48 -14.21 -4.70
CA LEU A 181 22.14 -13.90 -3.31
C LEU A 181 21.67 -12.45 -3.15
N GLU A 182 22.34 -11.48 -3.78
CA GLU A 182 21.91 -10.08 -3.78
C GLU A 182 20.52 -9.91 -4.41
N GLY A 183 20.28 -10.58 -5.54
CA GLY A 183 19.00 -10.63 -6.23
C GLY A 183 17.89 -11.22 -5.38
N PHE A 184 18.13 -12.40 -4.78
CA PHE A 184 17.18 -13.07 -3.89
C PHE A 184 16.74 -12.20 -2.71
N LEU A 185 17.69 -11.54 -2.03
CA LEU A 185 17.37 -10.67 -0.90
C LEU A 185 16.58 -9.42 -1.34
N SER A 186 16.88 -8.89 -2.53
CA SER A 186 16.15 -7.76 -3.10
C SER A 186 14.73 -8.15 -3.49
N ASP A 187 14.56 -9.33 -4.12
CA ASP A 187 13.26 -9.88 -4.49
C ASP A 187 12.40 -10.21 -3.25
N CYS A 188 13.01 -10.72 -2.17
CA CYS A 188 12.35 -10.90 -0.88
C CYS A 188 11.84 -9.57 -0.33
N TRP A 189 12.64 -8.51 -0.38
CA TRP A 189 12.18 -7.18 0.03
C TRP A 189 11.01 -6.69 -0.83
N ARG A 190 11.07 -6.85 -2.15
CA ARG A 190 9.97 -6.45 -3.04
C ARG A 190 8.66 -7.16 -2.69
N ALA A 191 8.73 -8.43 -2.28
CA ALA A 191 7.55 -9.13 -1.77
C ALA A 191 7.03 -8.48 -0.47
N LEU A 192 7.92 -8.15 0.47
CA LEU A 192 7.53 -7.45 1.71
C LEU A 192 6.87 -6.10 1.45
N GLU A 193 7.38 -5.33 0.51
CA GLU A 193 6.84 -4.01 0.16
C GLU A 193 5.37 -4.06 -0.26
N VAL A 194 4.96 -5.12 -0.96
CA VAL A 194 3.56 -5.34 -1.37
C VAL A 194 2.64 -5.59 -0.18
N ILE A 195 3.13 -6.29 0.85
CA ILE A 195 2.29 -6.74 1.96
C ILE A 195 2.33 -5.82 3.18
N VAL A 196 3.37 -4.99 3.31
CA VAL A 196 3.57 -4.05 4.42
C VAL A 196 2.34 -3.16 4.69
N PRO A 197 1.70 -2.52 3.69
CA PRO A 197 0.51 -1.72 3.93
C PRO A 197 -0.68 -2.53 4.47
N ALA A 198 -0.84 -3.77 4.02
CA ALA A 198 -1.93 -4.65 4.42
C ALA A 198 -1.72 -5.26 5.82
N LEU A 199 -0.48 -5.60 6.20
CA LEU A 199 -0.16 -6.15 7.53
C LEU A 199 -0.52 -5.19 8.66
N VAL A 200 -0.34 -3.89 8.42
CA VAL A 200 -0.69 -2.86 9.38
C VAL A 200 -2.18 -2.86 9.72
N VAL A 201 -3.02 -3.34 8.82
CA VAL A 201 -4.48 -3.36 8.99
C VAL A 201 -5.05 -4.77 9.05
N GLU A 202 -4.18 -5.79 9.21
CA GLU A 202 -4.57 -7.19 9.39
C GLU A 202 -5.66 -7.38 10.47
N PRO A 203 -5.64 -6.70 11.64
CA PRO A 203 -6.72 -6.84 12.62
C PRO A 203 -8.12 -6.48 12.08
N TYR A 204 -8.17 -5.68 11.01
CA TYR A 204 -9.37 -5.21 10.32
C TYR A 204 -9.61 -5.90 8.98
N LEU A 205 -8.70 -6.77 8.56
CA LEU A 205 -8.84 -7.61 7.38
C LEU A 205 -8.68 -9.07 7.81
N PRO A 206 -9.70 -9.67 8.45
CA PRO A 206 -9.67 -11.07 8.82
C PRO A 206 -9.61 -11.92 7.54
N ALA A 207 -8.38 -12.17 7.08
CA ALA A 207 -8.11 -13.00 5.91
C ALA A 207 -7.87 -14.45 6.36
N PRO A 208 -8.34 -15.44 5.61
CA PRO A 208 -8.07 -16.85 5.88
C PRO A 208 -6.57 -17.18 5.90
N LEU A 209 -5.74 -16.32 5.29
CA LEU A 209 -4.28 -16.46 5.19
C LEU A 209 -3.50 -15.48 6.08
N GLY A 210 -4.19 -14.65 6.89
CA GLY A 210 -3.53 -13.58 7.67
C GLY A 210 -2.45 -14.14 8.59
N ARG A 211 -2.75 -15.24 9.28
CA ARG A 211 -1.81 -15.92 10.19
C ARG A 211 -0.57 -16.42 9.46
N GLU A 212 -0.73 -17.12 8.34
CA GLU A 212 0.36 -17.69 7.54
C GLU A 212 1.25 -16.59 6.98
N VAL A 213 0.64 -15.52 6.47
CA VAL A 213 1.36 -14.36 5.94
C VAL A 213 2.11 -13.62 7.05
N LEU A 214 1.49 -13.44 8.23
CA LEU A 214 2.16 -12.84 9.38
C LEU A 214 3.35 -13.70 9.84
N CYS A 215 3.22 -15.04 9.84
CA CYS A 215 4.33 -15.94 10.14
C CYS A 215 5.49 -15.74 9.17
N ILE A 216 5.21 -15.71 7.86
CA ILE A 216 6.23 -15.48 6.83
C ILE A 216 6.87 -14.10 6.99
N TYR A 217 6.08 -13.06 7.22
CA TYR A 217 6.58 -11.71 7.46
C TYR A 217 7.57 -11.68 8.61
N LEU A 218 7.23 -12.31 9.75
CA LEU A 218 8.13 -12.39 10.91
C LEU A 218 9.42 -13.14 10.60
N LEU A 219 9.33 -14.27 9.87
CA LEU A 219 10.50 -15.02 9.41
C LEU A 219 11.41 -14.15 8.52
N MET A 220 10.84 -13.41 7.57
CA MET A 220 11.58 -12.52 6.67
C MET A 220 12.21 -11.35 7.43
N ARG A 221 11.47 -10.74 8.36
CA ARG A 221 11.95 -9.66 9.21
C ARG A 221 13.16 -10.11 10.02
N ASP A 222 13.09 -11.28 10.64
CA ASP A 222 14.17 -11.83 11.46
C ASP A 222 15.36 -12.25 10.58
N PHE A 223 15.09 -12.87 9.43
CA PHE A 223 16.10 -13.31 8.46
C PHE A 223 16.94 -12.13 7.91
N LEU A 224 16.27 -11.05 7.50
CA LEU A 224 16.89 -9.81 7.01
C LEU A 224 17.36 -8.89 8.15
N SER A 225 16.94 -9.16 9.39
CA SER A 225 17.20 -8.33 10.58
C SER A 225 16.72 -6.89 10.37
N LEU A 226 15.48 -6.73 9.87
CA LEU A 226 14.91 -5.42 9.56
C LEU A 226 14.73 -4.55 10.82
N PRO A 227 14.93 -3.22 10.73
CA PRO A 227 14.60 -2.28 11.80
C PRO A 227 13.11 -2.29 12.18
N GLU A 228 12.79 -1.94 13.44
CA GLU A 228 11.41 -1.85 13.93
C GLU A 228 10.58 -0.78 13.18
N SER A 229 11.22 0.27 12.69
CA SER A 229 10.57 1.44 12.08
C SER A 229 9.97 1.20 10.69
N VAL A 230 10.13 0.01 10.11
CA VAL A 230 9.66 -0.31 8.75
C VAL A 230 8.13 -0.15 8.63
N LEU A 231 7.39 -0.50 9.68
CA LEU A 231 5.93 -0.39 9.70
C LEU A 231 5.40 0.91 10.29
N ASP A 232 6.20 1.67 11.06
CA ASP A 232 5.72 2.79 11.88
C ASP A 232 4.94 3.86 11.10
N ALA A 233 5.45 4.25 9.94
CA ALA A 233 4.81 5.23 9.08
C ALA A 233 3.50 4.70 8.48
N ASN A 234 3.49 3.43 8.04
CA ASN A 234 2.29 2.76 7.56
C ASN A 234 1.23 2.64 8.66
N CYS A 235 1.63 2.27 9.89
CA CYS A 235 0.74 2.22 11.06
C CYS A 235 0.12 3.56 11.41
N THR A 236 0.92 4.62 11.38
CA THR A 236 0.42 5.98 11.69
C THR A 236 -0.65 6.38 10.68
N TYR A 237 -0.38 6.20 9.38
CA TYR A 237 -1.35 6.53 8.33
C TYR A 237 -2.58 5.64 8.35
N ALA A 238 -2.41 4.33 8.57
CA ALA A 238 -3.55 3.41 8.70
C ALA A 238 -4.48 3.78 9.85
N ASN A 239 -3.95 4.08 11.03
CA ASN A 239 -4.76 4.55 12.17
C ASN A 239 -5.57 5.80 11.83
N VAL A 240 -4.96 6.73 11.07
CA VAL A 240 -5.59 7.94 10.58
C VAL A 240 -6.73 7.61 9.60
N ILE A 241 -6.50 6.73 8.62
CA ILE A 241 -7.51 6.30 7.65
C ILE A 241 -8.68 5.54 8.31
N LEU A 242 -8.38 4.68 9.28
CA LEU A 242 -9.38 3.92 10.04
C LEU A 242 -10.23 4.81 10.95
N SER A 243 -9.79 6.03 11.25
CA SER A 243 -10.54 7.01 12.05
C SER A 243 -11.53 7.85 11.23
N LEU A 244 -11.62 7.63 9.91
CA LEU A 244 -12.55 8.34 9.03
C LEU A 244 -13.96 7.72 9.14
N GLU A 245 -15.01 8.54 9.09
CA GLU A 245 -16.40 8.10 9.07
C GLU A 245 -17.06 8.50 7.75
N ASP A 246 -17.80 7.60 7.09
CA ASP A 246 -18.60 8.00 5.91
C ASP A 246 -19.75 8.90 6.39
N VAL A 247 -20.05 9.94 5.61
CA VAL A 247 -21.24 10.75 5.83
C VAL A 247 -22.37 10.11 5.02
N GLU A 248 -23.06 9.13 5.61
CA GLU A 248 -24.26 8.52 5.01
C GLU A 248 -25.34 9.60 4.84
N ASP A 249 -25.87 9.72 3.62
CA ASP A 249 -27.00 10.50 3.09
C ASP A 249 -27.96 11.22 4.09
N LEU A 250 -27.46 12.04 5.01
CA LEU A 250 -28.24 13.03 5.77
C LEU A 250 -28.32 14.36 5.01
N LEU A 251 -28.43 14.28 3.68
CA LEU A 251 -28.38 15.39 2.73
C LEU A 251 -29.72 16.14 2.63
N LEU A 252 -30.15 16.70 3.76
CA LEU A 252 -31.07 17.84 3.77
C LEU A 252 -30.46 19.08 4.47
N THR A 253 -29.29 18.97 5.10
CA THR A 253 -28.65 20.10 5.83
C THR A 253 -27.23 20.46 5.38
N HIS A 254 -26.64 19.71 4.46
CA HIS A 254 -25.24 19.90 4.03
C HIS A 254 -25.06 20.24 2.54
N SER A 255 -26.15 20.57 1.84
CA SER A 255 -26.15 20.94 0.41
C SER A 255 -25.36 22.21 0.09
N GLU A 256 -24.87 22.93 1.10
CA GLU A 256 -24.08 24.16 0.95
C GLU A 256 -22.58 23.98 1.28
N HIS A 257 -22.14 22.79 1.68
CA HIS A 257 -20.74 22.59 2.07
C HIS A 257 -19.86 22.16 0.90
N SER A 258 -18.80 22.91 0.66
CA SER A 258 -17.71 22.57 -0.26
C SER A 258 -16.55 21.91 0.48
N CYS A 259 -15.81 21.04 -0.21
CA CYS A 259 -14.59 20.50 0.32
C CYS A 259 -13.55 21.62 0.40
N SER A 260 -13.02 21.92 1.58
CA SER A 260 -12.05 23.01 1.74
C SER A 260 -10.67 22.73 1.11
N ILE A 261 -10.43 21.52 0.58
CA ILE A 261 -9.20 21.14 -0.13
C ILE A 261 -9.29 21.45 -1.63
N CYS A 262 -10.37 21.02 -2.31
CA CYS A 262 -10.56 21.25 -3.76
C CYS A 262 -11.55 22.37 -4.10
N LEU A 263 -12.28 22.87 -3.10
CA LEU A 263 -13.33 23.90 -3.20
C LEU A 263 -14.59 23.46 -3.97
N GLU A 264 -14.69 22.20 -4.36
CA GLU A 264 -15.87 21.64 -5.04
C GLU A 264 -16.94 21.20 -4.03
N PRO A 265 -18.23 21.18 -4.41
CA PRO A 265 -19.32 20.69 -3.56
C PRO A 265 -19.09 19.26 -3.05
N LEU A 266 -19.44 18.98 -1.80
CA LEU A 266 -19.32 17.64 -1.19
C LEU A 266 -20.40 16.64 -1.67
N VAL A 267 -21.30 17.07 -2.56
CA VAL A 267 -22.36 16.26 -3.17
C VAL A 267 -22.26 16.35 -4.68
N SER A 268 -21.92 15.25 -5.35
CA SER A 268 -22.18 15.08 -6.78
C SER A 268 -23.53 14.39 -6.92
N GLY A 269 -24.60 15.19 -6.95
CA GLY A 269 -25.94 14.66 -7.10
C GLY A 269 -26.14 14.13 -8.51
N ASP A 270 -26.18 12.80 -8.68
CA ASP A 270 -26.98 12.20 -9.75
C ASP A 270 -28.46 12.34 -9.38
N THR A 271 -28.96 13.58 -9.37
CA THR A 271 -30.40 13.80 -9.49
C THR A 271 -30.75 13.55 -10.95
N LYS A 272 -30.85 12.27 -11.32
CA LYS A 272 -31.51 11.85 -12.55
C LYS A 272 -32.94 12.40 -12.48
N GLY A 273 -33.22 13.38 -13.34
CA GLY A 273 -34.41 14.22 -13.29
C GLY A 273 -35.68 13.42 -13.07
N LEU A 274 -36.37 13.70 -11.97
CA LEU A 274 -37.79 13.47 -11.87
C LEU A 274 -38.47 14.60 -12.66
N GLU A 275 -38.57 14.44 -13.97
CA GLU A 275 -39.47 15.27 -14.77
C GLU A 275 -40.92 14.93 -14.40
N LEU A 276 -41.60 15.89 -13.78
CA LEU A 276 -43.05 15.93 -13.71
C LEU A 276 -43.60 16.30 -15.10
N PRO A 277 -44.72 15.69 -15.55
CA PRO A 277 -45.26 15.97 -16.86
C PRO A 277 -46.14 17.22 -16.80
N GLU A 278 -45.73 18.30 -17.46
CA GLU A 278 -46.66 19.37 -17.84
C GLU A 278 -46.78 19.44 -19.37
N SER A 279 -48.00 19.13 -19.80
CA SER A 279 -48.48 19.17 -21.17
C SER A 279 -48.90 20.60 -21.53
N GLY A 280 -48.58 21.09 -22.73
CA GLY A 280 -49.29 22.27 -23.25
C GLY A 280 -48.57 23.16 -24.28
N ASN A 281 -48.40 22.64 -25.50
CA ASN A 281 -48.60 23.31 -26.80
C ASN A 281 -48.60 24.87 -26.87
N SER A 282 -47.68 25.47 -27.64
CA SER A 282 -48.03 26.33 -28.81
C SER A 282 -46.81 26.92 -29.53
N SER A 283 -46.97 26.98 -30.85
CA SER A 283 -46.09 27.40 -31.96
C SER A 283 -45.72 28.89 -32.02
N GLY A 284 -44.58 29.19 -32.66
CA GLY A 284 -44.26 30.52 -33.20
C GLY A 284 -42.94 30.54 -33.99
N GLU A 285 -43.05 30.78 -35.31
CA GLU A 285 -41.97 30.93 -36.30
C GLU A 285 -41.18 32.24 -36.19
N SER A 286 -40.13 32.31 -37.03
CA SER A 286 -39.35 33.46 -37.55
C SER A 286 -38.00 33.73 -36.88
N SER A 287 -36.93 34.19 -37.53
CA SER A 287 -36.40 34.29 -38.91
C SER A 287 -35.07 35.06 -38.79
N HIS A 288 -34.09 34.79 -39.67
CA HIS A 288 -33.01 35.73 -40.10
C HIS A 288 -31.99 36.21 -39.04
N ASP A 289 -30.78 36.65 -39.34
CA ASP A 289 -29.79 36.54 -40.43
C ASP A 289 -28.55 37.25 -39.85
N GLY A 290 -27.32 36.87 -40.21
CA GLY A 290 -26.15 37.54 -39.62
C GLY A 290 -24.81 36.97 -40.05
N SER A 291 -24.38 37.37 -41.23
CA SER A 291 -23.18 36.93 -41.92
C SER A 291 -21.92 37.73 -41.54
N SER A 292 -20.77 37.09 -41.80
CA SER A 292 -19.48 37.65 -42.29
C SER A 292 -18.36 38.02 -41.32
N GLY A 293 -17.22 37.31 -41.50
CA GLY A 293 -15.97 37.98 -41.89
C GLY A 293 -14.67 37.49 -41.23
N GLY A 294 -13.76 36.89 -42.00
CA GLY A 294 -12.32 37.18 -41.89
C GLY A 294 -11.34 36.06 -41.51
N SER A 295 -10.99 35.21 -42.48
CA SER A 295 -9.66 34.75 -42.93
C SER A 295 -8.45 34.51 -41.97
N SER A 296 -7.85 33.32 -42.16
CA SER A 296 -6.40 32.97 -42.14
C SER A 296 -5.67 32.99 -40.78
N SER A 297 -4.82 32.04 -40.36
CA SER A 297 -3.87 31.18 -41.08
C SER A 297 -3.30 30.10 -40.11
N ASN A 298 -2.86 28.99 -40.69
CA ASN A 298 -2.24 27.77 -40.14
C ASN A 298 -1.25 27.92 -38.97
N SER A 299 -1.26 26.94 -38.05
CA SER A 299 -0.09 26.07 -37.78
C SER A 299 -0.44 24.96 -36.79
N ASP A 300 -0.25 23.72 -37.24
CA ASP A 300 -0.34 22.49 -36.47
C ASP A 300 0.77 22.44 -35.41
N THR A 301 0.38 22.28 -34.14
CA THR A 301 1.21 21.59 -33.15
C THR A 301 0.28 20.75 -32.27
N GLU A 302 0.27 19.46 -32.57
CA GLU A 302 -0.41 18.41 -31.82
C GLU A 302 0.34 18.19 -30.49
N ASP A 303 0.03 18.97 -29.46
CA ASP A 303 0.35 18.60 -28.07
C ASP A 303 -0.82 17.81 -27.51
N ALA A 304 -0.77 16.50 -27.74
CA ALA A 304 -1.65 15.52 -27.11
C ALA A 304 -1.34 15.46 -25.60
N ALA A 305 -1.99 16.34 -24.84
CA ALA A 305 -2.22 16.10 -23.43
C ALA A 305 -3.01 14.78 -23.30
N PRO A 306 -2.62 13.85 -22.40
CA PRO A 306 -3.32 12.58 -22.27
C PRO A 306 -4.79 12.83 -21.87
N PRO A 307 -5.74 12.09 -22.46
CA PRO A 307 -7.15 12.24 -22.14
C PRO A 307 -7.35 11.94 -20.65
N ASN A 308 -8.04 12.85 -19.99
CA ASN A 308 -8.54 12.70 -18.62
C ASN A 308 -9.07 11.28 -18.45
N VAL A 309 -8.39 10.51 -17.60
CA VAL A 309 -8.89 9.23 -17.13
C VAL A 309 -10.19 9.53 -16.41
N ASP A 310 -11.28 9.07 -17.04
CA ASP A 310 -12.65 9.19 -16.57
C ASP A 310 -12.74 8.55 -15.17
N SER A 311 -12.50 9.38 -14.16
CA SER A 311 -12.51 9.02 -12.75
C SER A 311 -13.93 9.17 -12.24
N SER A 312 -14.84 8.34 -12.79
CA SER A 312 -16.15 8.08 -12.19
C SER A 312 -15.98 7.15 -10.97
N ALA A 313 -15.07 7.52 -10.07
CA ALA A 313 -14.95 6.94 -8.74
C ALA A 313 -15.72 7.88 -7.82
N GLY A 314 -16.93 7.46 -7.42
CA GLY A 314 -17.82 8.25 -6.56
C GLY A 314 -17.04 8.98 -5.47
N ASN A 315 -17.14 10.30 -5.46
CA ASN A 315 -16.48 11.16 -4.49
C ASN A 315 -17.18 11.02 -3.13
N PHE A 316 -16.88 9.94 -2.42
CA PHE A 316 -17.40 9.70 -1.07
C PHE A 316 -17.00 10.86 -0.16
N SER A 317 -17.94 11.37 0.61
CA SER A 317 -17.68 12.39 1.62
C SER A 317 -17.45 11.72 2.97
N VAL A 318 -16.37 12.11 3.64
CA VAL A 318 -15.93 11.52 4.89
C VAL A 318 -15.71 12.59 5.94
N LYS A 319 -15.99 12.25 7.19
CA LYS A 319 -15.85 13.10 8.36
C LYS A 319 -14.65 12.67 9.20
N LEU A 320 -13.85 13.63 9.63
CA LEU A 320 -12.78 13.42 10.62
C LEU A 320 -13.37 13.30 12.05
N PRO A 321 -12.61 12.78 13.03
CA PRO A 321 -13.04 12.79 14.44
C PRO A 321 -13.35 14.19 15.00
N CYS A 322 -12.77 15.24 14.41
CA CYS A 322 -13.05 16.65 14.72
C CYS A 322 -14.30 17.23 14.02
N ALA A 323 -15.09 16.38 13.36
CA ALA A 323 -16.33 16.69 12.63
C ALA A 323 -16.23 17.47 11.30
N HIS A 324 -15.04 17.89 10.86
CA HIS A 324 -14.88 18.48 9.51
C HIS A 324 -15.01 17.42 8.41
N VAL A 325 -15.60 17.81 7.27
CA VAL A 325 -16.00 16.92 6.16
C VAL A 325 -15.23 17.24 4.88
N TYR A 326 -14.80 16.21 4.15
CA TYR A 326 -14.00 16.32 2.93
C TYR A 326 -14.38 15.20 1.95
N HIS A 327 -14.02 15.34 0.67
CA HIS A 327 -13.95 14.16 -0.20
C HIS A 327 -12.87 13.20 0.31
N GLU A 328 -13.16 11.90 0.26
CA GLU A 328 -12.29 10.82 0.71
C GLU A 328 -10.89 10.95 0.09
N ASN A 329 -10.80 11.12 -1.23
CA ASN A 329 -9.53 11.22 -1.93
C ASN A 329 -8.74 12.47 -1.51
N CYS A 330 -9.42 13.61 -1.37
CA CYS A 330 -8.78 14.86 -0.96
C CYS A 330 -8.16 14.74 0.42
N ILE A 331 -8.92 14.22 1.39
CA ILE A 331 -8.43 14.11 2.76
C ILE A 331 -7.41 12.98 2.92
N MET A 332 -7.57 11.85 2.21
CA MET A 332 -6.56 10.79 2.21
C MET A 332 -5.21 11.28 1.68
N SER A 333 -5.22 12.06 0.58
CA SER A 333 -4.01 12.69 0.02
C SER A 333 -3.34 13.65 1.01
N TRP A 334 -4.13 14.49 1.69
CA TRP A 334 -3.63 15.38 2.73
C TRP A 334 -3.03 14.61 3.91
N LEU A 335 -3.75 13.62 4.42
CA LEU A 335 -3.37 12.83 5.60
C LEU A 335 -2.12 11.99 5.38
N ARG A 336 -1.78 11.69 4.13
CA ARG A 336 -0.53 11.03 3.73
C ARG A 336 0.69 11.86 4.17
N HIS A 337 0.56 13.18 4.14
CA HIS A 337 1.62 14.14 4.44
C HIS A 337 1.46 14.78 5.83
N ASN A 338 0.23 14.92 6.33
CA ASN A 338 -0.09 15.64 7.56
C ASN A 338 -1.14 14.86 8.38
N PRO A 339 -0.79 14.27 9.55
CA PRO A 339 -1.74 13.54 10.39
C PRO A 339 -2.66 14.48 11.21
N SER A 340 -3.11 15.58 10.62
CA SER A 340 -3.93 16.61 11.27
C SER A 340 -4.97 17.19 10.33
N CYS A 341 -6.10 17.61 10.87
CA CYS A 341 -7.15 18.31 10.13
C CYS A 341 -6.62 19.59 9.44
N PRO A 342 -6.91 19.82 8.14
CA PRO A 342 -6.56 21.06 7.44
C PRO A 342 -7.10 22.33 8.09
N GLU A 343 -8.31 22.26 8.68
CA GLU A 343 -9.03 23.42 9.21
C GLU A 343 -8.67 23.72 10.66
N CYS A 344 -8.81 22.74 11.55
CA CYS A 344 -8.60 22.96 13.00
C CYS A 344 -7.27 22.45 13.54
N ARG A 345 -6.45 21.77 12.71
CA ARG A 345 -5.15 21.19 13.08
C ARG A 345 -5.20 20.12 14.18
N ALA A 346 -6.39 19.66 14.56
CA ALA A 346 -6.55 18.53 15.48
C ALA A 346 -5.88 17.28 14.89
N ALA A 347 -5.11 16.55 15.72
CA ALA A 347 -4.48 15.30 15.32
C ALA A 347 -5.54 14.24 14.98
N VAL A 348 -5.34 13.50 13.89
CA VAL A 348 -6.22 12.42 13.47
C VAL A 348 -5.59 11.10 13.93
N GLY A 349 -6.37 10.19 14.51
CA GLY A 349 -5.88 8.90 15.01
C GLY A 349 -5.24 8.90 16.40
N ALA A 350 -5.12 10.06 17.06
CA ALA A 350 -4.87 10.13 18.50
C ALA A 350 -6.23 10.14 19.24
N SER A 351 -6.76 8.95 19.57
CA SER A 351 -7.78 8.90 20.62
C SER A 351 -7.13 9.37 21.92
N MET A 352 -7.79 10.30 22.62
CA MET A 352 -7.52 10.50 24.05
C MET A 352 -7.77 9.21 24.84
#